data_AF-A0A5N8UXC2-F1
#
_entry.id   AF-A0A5N8UXC2-F1
#
_cell.length_a   1.000
_cell.length_b   1.000
_cell.length_c   1.000
_cell.angle_alpha   90.00
_cell.angle_beta   90.00
_cell.angle_gamma   90.00
#
_symmetry.space_group_name_H-M   'P 1'
#
loop_
_entity.id
_entity.type
_entity.pdbx_description
1 polymer ?
#
loop_
_entity_poly.entity_id
_entity_poly.type
_entity_poly.pdbx_seq_one_letter_code
_entity_poly.pdbx_strand_id
1 'polypeptide(L)'
;MRKVIVASLVASLVSVSGCTIINMAKAGGLMMDYNLLAVGDAIYNAKDGNQYLVPPAQSSNTEKMLVCYQTSGLFSDTDEQPLRLVADEILKIKNSYAGEGKNRSGVWESRTCYEFTIQHDEQTLQPIGAYLDESTGKVVIVGENNTN
;
A
#
# COMPACT_ATOMS: atom_id res chain seq x y z
N MET A 1 -8.74 71.08 8.98
CA MET A 1 -8.38 70.11 7.91
C MET A 1 -7.60 68.97 8.56
N ARG A 2 -8.19 67.78 8.68
CA ARG A 2 -7.57 66.61 9.36
C ARG A 2 -6.68 65.87 8.36
N LYS A 3 -5.39 65.71 8.70
CA LYS A 3 -4.41 64.96 7.90
C LYS A 3 -4.61 63.47 8.16
N VAL A 4 -5.02 62.72 7.15
CA VAL A 4 -5.14 61.26 7.20
C VAL A 4 -3.75 60.68 6.95
N ILE A 5 -3.20 59.99 7.94
CA ILE A 5 -1.95 59.24 7.84
C ILE A 5 -2.30 57.90 7.18
N VAL A 6 -1.90 57.73 5.92
CA VAL A 6 -2.00 56.45 5.21
C VAL A 6 -0.71 55.68 5.45
N ALA A 7 -0.66 54.94 6.55
CA ALA A 7 0.35 53.92 6.78
C ALA A 7 -0.21 52.59 6.25
N SER A 8 -0.02 52.35 4.95
CA SER A 8 -0.40 51.08 4.33
C SER A 8 0.51 49.97 4.84
N LEU A 9 -0.06 49.15 5.70
CA LEU A 9 0.47 47.91 6.25
C LEU A 9 0.60 46.88 5.10
N VAL A 10 1.76 46.82 4.44
CA VAL A 10 2.09 45.70 3.54
C VAL A 10 2.65 44.57 4.40
N ALA A 11 1.75 43.83 5.03
CA ALA A 11 2.09 42.64 5.80
C ALA A 11 2.10 41.41 4.87
N SER A 12 3.24 40.72 4.88
CA SER A 12 3.40 39.27 4.71
C SER A 12 2.94 38.62 3.39
N LEU A 13 3.81 38.68 2.38
CA LEU A 13 3.99 37.59 1.42
C LEU A 13 5.23 36.79 1.83
N VAL A 14 5.13 35.96 2.86
CA VAL A 14 6.21 35.04 3.22
C VAL A 14 5.64 33.61 3.23
N SER A 15 6.23 32.78 2.37
CA SER A 15 6.25 31.31 2.41
C SER A 15 4.93 30.53 2.26
N VAL A 16 4.44 30.39 1.02
CA VAL A 16 3.56 29.25 0.64
C VAL A 16 4.28 28.25 -0.28
N SER A 17 5.57 28.46 -0.56
CA SER A 17 6.35 27.64 -1.51
C SER A 17 6.97 26.36 -0.91
N GLY A 18 6.90 26.16 0.42
CA GLY A 18 7.54 25.02 1.08
C GLY A 18 6.74 23.72 1.08
N CYS A 19 5.41 23.79 1.20
CA CYS A 19 4.55 22.60 1.26
C CYS A 19 4.30 21.97 -0.12
N THR A 20 4.36 22.76 -1.18
CA THR A 20 4.01 22.30 -2.53
C THR A 20 5.12 21.44 -3.15
N ILE A 21 6.39 21.81 -2.97
CA ILE A 21 7.54 21.09 -3.56
C ILE A 21 7.72 19.69 -2.94
N ILE A 22 7.53 19.56 -1.62
CA ILE A 22 7.67 18.28 -0.91
C ILE A 22 6.64 17.26 -1.39
N ASN A 23 5.41 17.70 -1.64
CA ASN A 23 4.33 16.83 -2.11
C ASN A 23 4.52 16.43 -3.58
N MET A 24 5.03 17.33 -4.43
CA MET A 24 5.34 17.02 -5.83
C MET A 24 6.45 15.97 -5.98
N ALA A 25 7.52 16.05 -5.18
CA ALA A 25 8.61 15.06 -5.22
C ALA A 25 8.13 13.67 -4.76
N LYS A 26 7.29 13.62 -3.73
CA LYS A 26 6.64 12.37 -3.27
C LYS A 26 5.71 11.79 -4.34
N ALA A 27 4.97 12.65 -5.06
CA ALA A 27 4.05 12.24 -6.13
C ALA A 27 4.80 11.64 -7.30
N GLY A 28 5.92 12.27 -7.71
CA GLY A 28 6.82 11.72 -8.72
C GLY A 28 7.37 10.34 -8.34
N GLY A 29 7.80 10.16 -7.09
CA GLY A 29 8.27 8.85 -6.60
C GLY A 29 7.20 7.76 -6.71
N LEU A 30 5.97 8.06 -6.28
CA LEU A 30 4.86 7.11 -6.34
C LEU A 30 4.46 6.73 -7.77
N MET A 31 4.54 7.67 -8.72
CA MET A 31 4.31 7.38 -10.14
C MET A 31 5.44 6.57 -10.80
N MET A 32 6.65 6.61 -10.24
CA MET A 32 7.76 5.76 -10.68
C MET A 32 7.68 4.35 -10.08
N ASP A 33 7.12 4.23 -8.87
CA ASP A 33 7.02 2.97 -8.14
C ASP A 33 5.77 2.16 -8.53
N TYR A 34 4.70 2.82 -8.97
CA TYR A 34 3.41 2.21 -9.29
C TYR A 34 2.82 2.79 -10.58
N ASN A 35 2.12 1.95 -11.35
CA ASN A 35 1.39 2.41 -12.53
C ASN A 35 0.04 3.03 -12.14
N LEU A 36 0.08 4.29 -11.70
CA LEU A 36 -1.11 5.04 -11.27
C LEU A 36 -2.06 5.41 -12.42
N LEU A 37 -1.63 5.28 -13.68
CA LEU A 37 -2.41 5.63 -14.86
C LEU A 37 -3.26 4.46 -15.39
N ALA A 38 -3.11 3.26 -14.83
CA ALA A 38 -3.93 2.09 -15.14
C ALA A 38 -5.31 2.16 -14.44
N VAL A 39 -6.05 3.25 -14.66
CA VAL A 39 -7.24 3.65 -13.88
C VAL A 39 -8.38 2.61 -13.91
N GLY A 40 -8.43 1.72 -14.90
CA GLY A 40 -9.41 0.63 -14.97
C GLY A 40 -8.96 -0.68 -14.30
N ASP A 41 -7.67 -1.00 -14.37
CA ASP A 41 -7.12 -2.26 -13.86
C ASP A 41 -6.74 -2.17 -12.37
N ALA A 42 -6.71 -0.95 -11.83
CA ALA A 42 -6.39 -0.70 -10.43
C ALA A 42 -7.60 -0.80 -9.50
N ILE A 43 -8.84 -0.96 -9.98
CA ILE A 43 -10.01 -1.01 -9.08
C ILE A 43 -10.19 -2.41 -8.51
N TYR A 44 -10.15 -2.52 -7.19
CA TYR A 44 -10.43 -3.73 -6.44
C TYR A 44 -11.78 -3.63 -5.72
N ASN A 45 -12.63 -4.66 -5.88
CA ASN A 45 -13.89 -4.77 -5.17
C ASN A 45 -13.67 -5.69 -3.97
N ALA A 46 -13.63 -5.11 -2.76
CA ALA A 46 -13.39 -5.87 -1.55
C ALA A 46 -14.67 -6.55 -1.05
N LYS A 47 -14.52 -7.55 -0.19
CA LYS A 47 -15.65 -8.30 0.39
C LYS A 47 -16.58 -7.45 1.27
N ASP A 48 -16.09 -6.32 1.76
CA ASP A 48 -16.88 -5.37 2.54
C ASP A 48 -17.88 -4.56 1.69
N GLY A 49 -17.85 -4.72 0.36
CA GLY A 49 -18.69 -4.01 -0.59
C GLY A 49 -18.13 -2.67 -1.06
N ASN A 50 -16.95 -2.28 -0.57
CA ASN A 50 -16.27 -1.05 -0.98
C ASN A 50 -15.31 -1.29 -2.15
N GLN A 51 -15.02 -0.20 -2.86
CA GLN A 51 -14.04 -0.17 -3.94
C GLN A 51 -12.76 0.52 -3.51
N TYR A 52 -11.64 -0.11 -3.82
CA TYR A 52 -10.29 0.36 -3.51
C TYR A 52 -9.47 0.49 -4.79
N LEU A 53 -8.43 1.31 -4.73
CA LEU A 53 -7.45 1.44 -5.80
C LEU A 53 -6.17 0.72 -5.38
N VAL A 54 -5.79 -0.29 -6.14
CA VAL A 54 -4.59 -1.12 -5.97
C VAL A 54 -3.80 -1.08 -7.28
N PRO A 55 -3.06 0.01 -7.54
CA PRO A 55 -2.29 0.12 -8.77
C PRO A 55 -1.17 -0.92 -8.79
N PRO A 56 -0.89 -1.54 -9.95
CA PRO A 56 0.17 -2.52 -10.04
C PRO A 56 1.53 -1.84 -9.82
N ALA A 57 2.39 -2.52 -9.05
CA ALA A 57 3.77 -2.10 -8.87
C ALA A 57 4.52 -2.14 -10.21
N GLN A 58 5.41 -1.18 -10.42
CA GLN A 58 6.40 -1.26 -11.49
C GLN A 58 7.40 -2.39 -11.17
N SER A 59 8.09 -2.93 -12.17
CA SER A 59 8.95 -4.12 -12.05
C SER A 59 10.02 -4.05 -10.97
N SER A 60 10.39 -2.85 -10.51
CA SER A 60 11.37 -2.60 -9.44
C SER A 60 10.79 -2.61 -8.02
N ASN A 61 9.46 -2.69 -7.85
CA ASN A 61 8.81 -2.53 -6.54
C ASN A 61 7.85 -3.69 -6.21
N THR A 62 8.21 -4.91 -6.59
CA THR A 62 7.37 -6.11 -6.41
C THR A 62 7.24 -6.59 -4.96
N GLU A 63 8.08 -6.08 -4.06
CA GLU A 63 8.05 -6.38 -2.62
C GLU A 63 7.09 -5.49 -1.84
N LYS A 64 6.40 -4.57 -2.52
CA LYS A 64 5.47 -3.64 -1.89
C LYS A 64 4.15 -3.58 -2.65
N MET A 65 3.11 -3.21 -1.93
CA MET A 65 1.78 -3.01 -2.46
C MET A 65 1.24 -1.68 -2.00
N LEU A 66 0.73 -0.87 -2.93
CA LEU A 66 -0.01 0.33 -2.61
C LEU A 66 -1.51 0.04 -2.62
N VAL A 67 -2.20 0.44 -1.56
CA VAL A 67 -3.66 0.38 -1.47
C VAL A 67 -4.19 1.76 -1.11
N CYS A 68 -5.16 2.24 -1.87
CA CYS A 68 -5.77 3.56 -1.71
C CYS A 68 -7.29 3.44 -1.67
N TYR A 69 -7.96 4.39 -1.01
CA TYR A 69 -9.41 4.53 -1.17
C TYR A 69 -9.75 5.05 -2.57
N GLN A 70 -10.78 4.47 -3.21
CA GLN A 70 -11.25 4.89 -4.54
C GLN A 70 -11.99 6.22 -4.50
N THR A 71 -12.67 6.54 -3.41
CA THR A 71 -13.21 7.88 -3.16
C THR A 71 -12.36 8.54 -2.08
N SER A 72 -11.85 9.74 -2.35
CA SER A 72 -11.17 10.53 -1.33
C SER A 72 -11.60 11.98 -1.46
N GLY A 73 -11.95 12.57 -0.33
CA GLY A 73 -12.23 13.99 -0.18
C GLY A 73 -11.52 14.47 1.08
N LEU A 74 -11.56 15.77 1.37
CA LEU A 74 -10.91 16.41 2.53
C LEU A 74 -11.25 15.78 3.91
N PHE A 75 -12.23 14.88 3.96
CA PHE A 75 -12.72 14.15 5.14
C PHE A 75 -12.71 12.62 4.98
N SER A 76 -11.99 12.08 3.99
CA SER A 76 -11.94 10.62 3.83
C SER A 76 -11.19 9.96 4.97
N ASP A 77 -11.63 8.74 5.28
CA ASP A 77 -11.04 7.89 6.29
C ASP A 77 -9.51 7.83 6.11
N THR A 78 -8.78 8.08 7.19
CA THR A 78 -7.30 8.01 7.21
C THR A 78 -6.82 6.70 7.80
N ASP A 79 -7.74 5.82 8.18
CA ASP A 79 -7.44 4.59 8.87
C ASP A 79 -6.71 3.63 7.94
N GLU A 80 -5.57 3.15 8.43
CA GLU A 80 -4.75 2.13 7.76
C GLU A 80 -5.45 0.78 7.72
N GLN A 81 -6.21 0.46 8.78
CA GLN A 81 -6.71 -0.90 9.02
C GLN A 81 -7.61 -1.42 7.88
N PRO A 82 -8.56 -0.66 7.33
CA PRO A 82 -9.34 -1.13 6.18
C PRO A 82 -8.47 -1.41 4.95
N LEU A 83 -7.47 -0.56 4.68
CA LEU A 83 -6.56 -0.74 3.55
C LEU A 83 -5.64 -1.96 3.74
N ARG A 84 -5.23 -2.23 4.98
CA ARG A 84 -4.48 -3.44 5.34
C ARG A 84 -5.31 -4.70 5.13
N LEU A 85 -6.58 -4.71 5.55
CA LEU A 85 -7.47 -5.86 5.34
C LEU A 85 -7.63 -6.18 3.85
N VAL A 86 -7.75 -5.15 3.01
CA VAL A 86 -7.77 -5.31 1.54
C VAL A 86 -6.44 -5.84 1.02
N ALA A 87 -5.31 -5.30 1.50
CA ALA A 87 -3.98 -5.78 1.12
C ALA A 87 -3.81 -7.27 1.47
N ASP A 88 -4.16 -7.67 2.70
CA ASP A 88 -4.13 -9.05 3.16
C ASP A 88 -5.06 -9.94 2.32
N GLU A 89 -6.25 -9.46 1.96
CA GLU A 89 -7.19 -10.19 1.12
C GLU A 89 -6.57 -10.55 -0.25
N ILE A 90 -5.89 -9.58 -0.88
CA ILE A 90 -5.25 -9.77 -2.18
C ILE A 90 -4.01 -10.67 -2.05
N LEU A 91 -3.21 -10.46 -1.01
CA LEU A 91 -1.95 -11.16 -0.79
C LEU A 91 -2.15 -12.62 -0.34
N LYS A 92 -3.29 -12.93 0.28
CA LYS A 92 -3.63 -14.30 0.72
C LYS A 92 -3.61 -15.31 -0.44
N ILE A 93 -3.97 -14.89 -1.65
CA ILE A 93 -3.92 -15.75 -2.86
C ILE A 93 -2.48 -16.20 -3.17
N LYS A 94 -1.49 -15.39 -2.79
CA LYS A 94 -0.06 -15.62 -3.02
C LYS A 94 0.66 -16.18 -1.79
N ASN A 95 -0.09 -16.58 -0.76
CA ASN A 95 0.46 -17.04 0.51
C ASN A 95 1.39 -15.98 1.15
N SER A 96 0.96 -14.73 1.05
CA SER A 96 1.61 -13.54 1.58
C SER A 96 0.64 -12.75 2.44
N TYR A 97 1.17 -11.82 3.23
CA TYR A 97 0.41 -10.88 4.03
C TYR A 97 1.06 -9.49 4.02
N ALA A 98 0.28 -8.48 4.37
CA ALA A 98 0.72 -7.10 4.48
C ALA A 98 1.57 -6.93 5.75
N GLY A 99 2.85 -6.58 5.58
CA GLY A 99 3.79 -6.25 6.63
C GLY A 99 3.65 -4.81 7.11
N GLU A 100 4.78 -4.14 7.38
CA GLU A 100 4.80 -2.74 7.80
C GLU A 100 4.07 -1.84 6.78
N GLY A 101 3.18 -0.97 7.30
CA GLY A 101 2.42 0.01 6.53
C GLY A 101 3.04 1.39 6.61
N LYS A 102 3.17 2.06 5.46
CA LYS A 102 3.67 3.43 5.34
C LYS A 102 2.60 4.33 4.74
N ASN A 103 2.22 5.37 5.47
CA ASN A 103 1.26 6.36 4.97
C ASN A 103 1.84 7.11 3.76
N ARG A 104 1.12 7.06 2.65
CA ARG A 104 1.41 7.71 1.36
C ARG A 104 0.28 8.66 0.93
N SER A 105 -0.57 9.05 1.87
CA SER A 105 -1.74 9.89 1.63
C SER A 105 -1.35 11.30 1.20
N GLY A 106 -2.22 11.94 0.41
CA GLY A 106 -1.98 13.30 -0.06
C GLY A 106 -1.01 13.40 -1.24
N VAL A 107 -0.45 12.27 -1.69
CA VAL A 107 0.60 12.23 -2.71
C VAL A 107 0.03 12.04 -4.12
N TRP A 108 -0.95 11.14 -4.27
CA TRP A 108 -1.66 10.93 -5.53
C TRP A 108 -3.10 11.43 -5.40
N GLU A 109 -3.49 12.45 -6.17
CA GLU A 109 -4.85 13.01 -6.21
C GLU A 109 -5.45 13.40 -4.83
N SER A 110 -4.60 13.69 -3.84
CA SER A 110 -5.01 13.90 -2.44
C SER A 110 -5.73 12.70 -1.80
N ARG A 111 -5.49 11.49 -2.32
CA ARG A 111 -6.11 10.26 -1.82
C ARG A 111 -5.48 9.79 -0.52
N THR A 112 -6.25 9.09 0.29
CA THR A 112 -5.70 8.30 1.40
C THR A 112 -5.13 7.00 0.85
N CYS A 113 -3.83 6.78 1.05
CA CYS A 113 -3.08 5.64 0.54
C CYS A 113 -2.09 5.12 1.58
N TYR A 114 -1.94 3.80 1.62
CA TYR A 114 -0.91 3.12 2.40
C TYR A 114 -0.11 2.16 1.51
N GLU A 115 1.20 2.19 1.70
CA GLU A 115 2.14 1.26 1.09
C GLU A 115 2.50 0.20 2.11
N PHE A 116 2.27 -1.06 1.78
CA PHE A 116 2.60 -2.20 2.63
C PHE A 116 3.78 -2.95 2.05
N THR A 117 4.71 -3.36 2.92
CA THR A 117 5.68 -4.39 2.57
C THR A 117 4.98 -5.73 2.43
N ILE A 118 5.38 -6.55 1.47
CA ILE A 118 4.82 -7.89 1.28
C ILE A 118 5.69 -8.86 2.06
N GLN A 119 5.08 -9.56 3.02
CA GLN A 119 5.74 -10.63 3.77
C GLN A 119 5.18 -11.97 3.29
N HIS A 120 6.06 -12.97 3.16
CA HIS A 120 5.68 -14.32 2.77
C HIS A 120 5.51 -15.17 4.02
N ASP A 121 4.45 -15.96 4.06
CA ASP A 121 4.31 -16.95 5.12
C ASP A 121 5.25 -18.13 4.82
N GLU A 122 6.41 -18.13 5.48
CA GLU A 122 7.39 -19.21 5.37
C GLU A 122 6.89 -20.54 5.97
N GLN A 123 5.78 -20.55 6.72
CA GLN A 123 5.30 -21.75 7.41
C GLN A 123 4.62 -22.79 6.49
N THR A 124 4.32 -22.47 5.24
CA THR A 124 3.74 -23.44 4.29
C THR A 124 4.77 -24.12 3.39
N LEU A 125 6.04 -23.71 3.43
CA LEU A 125 7.13 -24.43 2.78
C LEU A 125 7.77 -25.41 3.78
N GLN A 126 6.97 -26.33 4.34
CA GLN A 126 7.59 -27.51 4.93
C GLN A 126 8.24 -28.30 3.79
N PRO A 127 9.56 -28.52 3.78
CA PRO A 127 10.16 -29.36 2.76
C PRO A 127 9.57 -30.77 2.90
N ILE A 128 8.79 -31.19 1.90
CA ILE A 128 8.35 -32.58 1.79
C ILE A 128 9.60 -33.40 1.51
N GLY A 129 10.14 -34.02 2.55
CA GLY A 129 11.27 -34.93 2.46
C GLY A 129 10.76 -36.36 2.39
N ALA A 130 11.21 -37.13 1.41
CA ALA A 130 11.04 -38.57 1.39
C ALA A 130 12.40 -39.24 1.59
N TYR A 131 12.53 -40.11 2.58
CA TYR A 131 13.70 -40.95 2.74
C TYR A 131 13.32 -42.43 2.75
N LEU A 132 14.19 -43.25 2.19
CA LEU A 132 14.05 -44.70 2.18
C LEU A 132 14.65 -45.24 3.48
N ASP A 133 13.84 -45.87 4.30
CA ASP A 133 14.34 -46.61 5.46
C ASP A 133 15.02 -47.89 4.95
N GLU A 134 16.35 -47.90 5.02
CA GLU A 134 17.20 -49.01 4.54
C GLU A 134 16.96 -50.32 5.30
N SER A 135 16.40 -50.27 6.51
CA SER A 135 16.14 -51.45 7.33
C SER A 135 14.80 -52.12 7.02
N THR A 136 13.81 -51.34 6.56
CA THR A 136 12.46 -51.83 6.28
C THR A 136 12.06 -51.77 4.81
N GLY A 137 12.85 -51.09 3.97
CA GLY A 137 12.56 -50.85 2.56
C GLY A 137 11.36 -49.94 2.32
N LYS A 138 10.87 -49.24 3.36
CA LYS A 138 9.71 -48.36 3.26
C LYS A 138 10.12 -46.92 2.99
N VAL A 139 9.38 -46.27 2.09
CA VAL A 139 9.50 -44.83 1.87
C VAL A 139 8.71 -44.13 2.96
N VAL A 140 9.39 -43.31 3.75
CA VAL A 140 8.78 -42.46 4.77
C VAL A 140 8.72 -41.04 4.24
N ILE A 141 7.50 -40.51 4.11
CA ILE A 141 7.25 -39.13 3.68
C ILE A 141 7.05 -38.29 4.94
N VAL A 142 7.81 -37.21 5.09
CA VAL A 142 7.70 -36.26 6.21
C VAL A 142 7.16 -34.94 5.66
N GLY A 143 6.09 -34.42 6.27
CA GLY A 143 5.45 -33.16 5.89
C GLY A 143 3.98 -33.27 5.46
N GLU A 144 3.39 -34.47 5.46
CA GLU A 144 1.95 -34.62 5.23
C GLU A 144 1.20 -34.28 6.53
N ASN A 145 0.62 -33.07 6.60
CA ASN A 145 -0.40 -32.76 7.60
C ASN A 145 -1.65 -33.59 7.26
N ASN A 146 -1.75 -34.79 7.84
CA ASN A 146 -2.99 -35.57 7.87
C ASN A 146 -4.05 -34.77 8.63
N THR A 147 -4.85 -34.02 7.90
CA THR A 147 -6.10 -33.46 8.40
C THR A 147 -7.19 -34.51 8.15
N ASN A 148 -7.51 -35.26 9.20
CA ASN A 148 -8.76 -36.01 9.31
C ASN A 148 -9.93 -35.06 9.54
#